data_AF-A0A6P0MBQ2-F1
#
_entry.id   AF-A0A6P0MBQ2-F1
#
_cell.length_a   1.000
_cell.length_b   1.000
_cell.length_c   1.000
_cell.angle_alpha   90.00
_cell.angle_beta   90.00
_cell.angle_gamma   90.00
#
_symmetry.space_group_name_H-M   'P 1'
#
loop_
_entity.id
_entity.type
_entity.pdbx_description
1 polymer ?
#
loop_
_entity_poly.entity_id
_entity_poly.type
_entity_poly.pdbx_seq_one_letter_code
_entity_poly.pdbx_strand_id
1 'polypeptide(L)' 'MLIAILILDVVLVAWALHLMQEAFDTQEFSLMLAGTLVAMSAAAMLVVYFLMGSYVGYLTQMAQSPNPFY' A
#
# COMPACT_ATOMS: atom_id res chain seq x y z
N MET A 1 8.24 -7.39 8.77
CA MET A 1 8.29 -6.11 8.01
C MET A 1 6.96 -5.79 7.34
N LEU A 2 6.38 -6.71 6.57
CA LEU A 2 5.05 -6.56 5.92
C LEU A 2 3.91 -6.21 6.89
N ILE A 3 3.85 -6.89 8.05
CA ILE A 3 2.84 -6.61 9.10
C ILE A 3 2.93 -5.15 9.59
N ALA A 4 4.13 -4.62 9.76
CA ALA A 4 4.31 -3.23 10.19
C ALA A 4 3.87 -2.23 9.11
N ILE A 5 4.13 -2.54 7.84
CA ILE A 5 3.66 -1.75 6.70
C ILE A 5 2.12 -1.74 6.67
N LEU A 6 1.48 -2.90 6.81
CA LEU A 6 0.01 -3.00 6.85
C LEU A 6 -0.61 -2.23 8.02
N ILE A 7 -0.01 -2.30 9.21
CA ILE A 7 -0.48 -1.55 10.38
C ILE A 7 -0.36 -0.04 10.14
N LEU A 8 0.79 0.42 9.64
CA LEU A 8 0.98 1.83 9.32
C LEU A 8 0.01 2.31 8.24
N ASP A 9 -0.22 1.50 7.20
CA ASP A 9 -1.15 1.82 6.11
C ASP A 9 -2.57 2.04 6.64
N VAL A 10 -3.08 1.11 7.46
CA VAL A 10 -4.42 1.21 8.06
C VAL A 10 -4.53 2.41 9.00
N VAL A 11 -3.49 2.67 9.80
CA VAL A 11 -3.45 3.84 10.69
C VAL A 11 -3.46 5.14 9.88
N LEU A 12 -2.64 5.25 8.84
CA LEU A 12 -2.60 6.43 7.97
C LEU A 12 -3.93 6.66 7.25
N VAL A 13 -4.57 5.60 6.75
CA VAL A 13 -5.89 5.69 6.09
C VAL A 13 -6.96 6.11 7.10
N ALA A 14 -6.96 5.53 8.30
CA ALA A 14 -7.89 5.92 9.36
C ALA A 14 -7.70 7.38 9.79
N TRP A 15 -6.45 7.83 9.91
CA TRP A 15 -6.12 9.23 10.20
C TRP A 15 -6.51 10.18 9.07
N ALA A 16 -6.31 9.79 7.81
CA ALA A 16 -6.73 10.57 6.66
C ALA A 16 -8.26 10.74 6.63
N LEU A 17 -9.02 9.68 6.92
CA LEU A 17 -10.48 9.74 7.02
C LEU A 17 -10.94 10.61 8.20
N HIS A 18 -10.27 10.52 9.35
CA HIS A 18 -10.54 11.37 10.50
C HIS A 18 -10.32 12.86 10.17
N LEU A 19 -9.19 13.20 9.53
CA LEU A 19 -8.89 14.56 9.05
C LEU A 19 -9.90 15.04 8.00
N MET A 20 -10.41 14.13 7.15
CA MET A 20 -11.42 14.43 6.14
C MET A 20 -12.79 14.76 6.75
N GLN A 21 -13.15 14.12 7.87
CA GLN A 21 -14.34 14.48 8.65
C GLN A 21 -14.22 15.87 9.28
N GLU A 22 -13.06 16.20 9.85
CA GLU A 22 -12.79 17.52 10.45
C GLU A 22 -12.77 18.64 9.39
N ALA A 23 -12.27 18.33 8.19
CA ALA A 23 -12.29 19.23 7.04
C ALA A 23 -13.70 19.48 6.47
N PHE A 24 -14.62 18.53 6.63
CA PHE A 24 -16.01 18.68 6.18
C PHE A 24 -16.77 19.69 7.05
N ASP A 25 -16.49 19.71 8.36
CA ASP A 25 -17.04 20.70 9.30
C ASP A 25 -16.48 22.11 9.04
N THR A 26 -15.23 22.19 8.57
CA THR A 26 -14.50 23.45 8.33
C THR A 26 -14.54 23.91 6.85
N GLN A 27 -15.15 23.13 5.94
CA GLN A 27 -15.26 23.39 4.49
C GLN A 27 -13.92 23.63 3.76
N GLU A 28 -12.83 23.00 4.21
CA GLU A 28 -11.50 23.16 3.63
C GLU A 28 -11.21 22.08 2.57
N PHE A 29 -11.36 22.43 1.29
CA PHE A 29 -11.20 21.52 0.15
C PHE A 29 -9.79 20.90 0.03
N SER A 30 -8.76 21.62 0.49
CA SER A 30 -7.35 21.20 0.45
C SER A 30 -7.08 19.98 1.32
N LEU A 31 -7.69 19.93 2.51
CA LEU A 31 -7.47 18.89 3.50
C LEU A 31 -8.17 17.58 3.09
N MET A 32 -9.32 17.71 2.43
CA MET A 32 -10.05 16.60 1.82
C MET A 32 -9.24 15.95 0.67
N LEU A 33 -8.60 16.77 -0.16
CA LEU A 33 -7.78 16.31 -1.29
C LEU A 33 -6.45 15.69 -0.79
N ALA A 34 -5.82 16.28 0.23
CA ALA A 34 -4.62 15.73 0.85
C ALA A 34 -4.86 14.32 1.45
N GLY A 35 -5.99 14.11 2.14
CA GLY A 35 -6.36 12.81 2.70
C GLY A 35 -6.55 11.72 1.64
N THR A 36 -7.20 12.04 0.53
CA THR A 36 -7.41 11.09 -0.58
C THR A 36 -6.11 10.73 -1.30
N LEU A 37 -5.21 11.69 -1.49
CA LEU A 37 -3.89 11.45 -2.10
C LEU A 37 -3.02 10.53 -1.23
N VAL A 38 -3.05 10.74 0.08
CA VAL A 38 -2.34 9.89 1.06
C VAL A 38 -2.92 8.47 1.05
N ALA A 39 -4.25 8.32 1.10
CA ALA A 39 -4.90 7.01 1.06
C ALA A 39 -4.64 6.27 -0.28
N MET A 40 -4.63 6.99 -1.40
CA MET A 40 -4.35 6.40 -2.71
C MET A 40 -2.89 5.94 -2.83
N SER A 41 -1.95 6.70 -2.29
CA SER A 41 -0.52 6.35 -2.24
C SER A 41 -0.26 5.12 -1.35
N ALA A 42 -0.91 5.07 -0.18
CA ALA A 42 -0.87 3.94 0.75
C ALA A 42 -1.39 2.64 0.08
N ALA A 43 -2.56 2.70 -0.55
CA ALA A 43 -3.10 1.57 -1.31
C ALA A 43 -2.16 1.13 -2.46
N ALA A 44 -1.54 2.07 -3.18
CA ALA A 44 -0.59 1.76 -4.25
C ALA A 44 0.66 1.04 -3.73
N MET A 45 1.17 1.43 -2.56
CA MET A 45 2.30 0.74 -1.90
C MET A 45 1.96 -0.73 -1.59
N LEU A 46 0.75 -1.03 -1.12
CA LEU A 46 0.32 -2.41 -0.88
C LEU A 46 0.30 -3.23 -2.17
N VAL A 47 -0.24 -2.66 -3.26
CA VAL A 47 -0.29 -3.32 -4.57
C VAL A 47 1.11 -3.65 -5.06
N VAL A 48 2.05 -2.70 -5.02
CA VAL A 48 3.43 -2.92 -5.47
C VAL A 48 4.13 -3.97 -4.61
N TYR A 49 3.89 -3.98 -3.30
CA TYR A 49 4.49 -4.96 -2.40
C TYR A 49 4.00 -6.39 -2.70
N PHE A 50 2.69 -6.57 -2.90
CA PHE A 50 2.12 -7.87 -3.31
C PHE A 50 2.61 -8.31 -4.68
N LEU A 51 2.70 -7.37 -5.62
CA LEU A 51 3.16 -7.62 -6.97
C LEU A 51 4.63 -8.07 -6.97
N MET A 52 5.49 -7.36 -6.23
CA MET A 52 6.90 -7.72 -6.06
C MET A 52 7.04 -9.09 -5.40
N GLY A 53 6.26 -9.39 -4.35
CA GLY A 53 6.25 -10.70 -3.71
C GLY A 53 5.90 -11.84 -4.67
N SER A 54 4.91 -11.61 -5.55
CA SER A 54 4.49 -12.60 -6.55
C SER A 54 5.54 -12.80 -7.63
N TYR A 55 6.09 -11.71 -8.20
CA TYR A 55 7.13 -11.80 -9.23
C TYR A 55 8.44 -12.40 -8.70
N VAL A 56 8.89 -11.98 -7.52
CA VAL A 56 10.10 -12.52 -6.91
C VAL A 56 9.91 -14.00 -6.59
N GLY A 57 8.75 -14.41 -6.05
CA GLY A 57 8.45 -15.83 -5.83
C GLY A 57 8.51 -16.65 -7.12
N TYR A 58 7.95 -16.12 -8.22
CA TYR A 58 7.97 -16.78 -9.52
C TYR A 58 9.39 -16.87 -10.10
N LEU A 59 10.19 -15.80 -9.99
CA LEU A 59 11.59 -15.79 -10.42
C LEU A 59 12.46 -16.73 -9.58
N THR A 60 12.25 -16.78 -8.27
CA THR A 60 12.96 -17.72 -7.38
C THR A 60 12.59 -19.17 -7.71
N GLN A 61 11.32 -19.46 -8.00
CA GLN A 61 10.88 -20.79 -8.43
C GLN A 61 11.50 -21.20 -9.77
N MET A 62 11.59 -20.27 -10.74
CA MET A 62 12.31 -20.51 -11.99
C MET A 62 13.81 -20.71 -11.76
N ALA A 63 14.43 -19.96 -10.86
CA ALA A 63 15.85 -20.09 -10.51
C ALA A 63 16.17 -21.39 -9.75
N GLN A 64 15.23 -21.92 -8.97
CA GLN A 64 15.37 -23.19 -8.24
C GLN A 64 14.91 -24.42 -9.03
N SER A 65 14.28 -24.25 -10.19
CA SER A 65 13.94 -25.36 -11.07
C SER A 65 15.23 -26.06 -11.48
N PRO A 66 15.52 -27.29 -10.99
CA PRO A 66 16.71 -28.00 -11.40
C PRO A 66 16.54 -28.30 -12.88
N ASN A 67 17.48 -27.84 -13.71
CA ASN A 67 17.52 -28.22 -15.12
C ASN A 67 17.51 -29.76 -15.21
N PRO A 68 16.45 -30.41 -15.72
CA PRO A 68 16.44 -31.87 -15.86
C PRO A 68 17.27 -32.34 -17.06
N PHE A 69 18.03 -31.45 -17.71
CA PHE A 69 18.74 -31.69 -18.97
C PHE A 69 20.24 -31.37 -18.94
N TYR A 70 20.85 -31.29 -17.73
CA TYR A 70 22.30 -31.39 -17.54
C TYR A 70 22.62 -32.32 -16.37
#